data_AF-A0A420FZW8-F1
#
_entry.id   AF-A0A420FZW8-F1
#
_cell.length_a   1.000
_cell.length_b   1.000
_cell.length_c   1.000
_cell.angle_alpha   90.00
_cell.angle_beta   90.00
_cell.angle_gamma   90.00
#
_symmetry.space_group_name_H-M   'P 1'
#
loop_
_entity.id
_entity.type
_entity.pdbx_description
1 polymer ?
#
loop_
_entity_poly.entity_id
_entity_poly.type
_entity_poly.pdbx_seq_one_letter_code
_entity_poly.pdbx_strand_id
1 'polypeptide(L)'
;MKKWFAICFLTIYIASATEVVQLLRFPLLIEHYFEHKTKNPQLSVIEFLKIHYNGDHLENHPHDDDYDEDQKLPFMMHTASYYAIFVCPPTVEVEIHNSSIPRKINTTPIRNDQFIDDTFLNSIWQPPKFC
;
A
#
# COMPACT_ATOMS: atom_id res chain seq x y z
N MET A 1 0.59 1.86 22.46
CA MET A 1 1.13 3.05 21.77
C MET A 1 1.20 2.88 20.25
N LYS A 2 1.87 1.85 19.70
CA LYS A 2 1.95 1.63 18.24
C LYS A 2 0.60 1.63 17.50
N LYS A 3 -0.43 1.00 18.07
CA LYS A 3 -1.79 0.98 17.52
C LYS A 3 -2.43 2.38 17.43
N TRP A 4 -2.23 3.22 18.44
CA TRP A 4 -2.74 4.59 18.46
C TRP A 4 -2.08 5.43 17.38
N PHE A 5 -0.76 5.34 17.23
CA PHE A 5 -0.06 6.02 16.14
C PHE A 5 -0.54 5.54 14.76
N ALA A 6 -0.75 4.23 14.58
CA ALA A 6 -1.28 3.69 13.33
C ALA A 6 -2.69 4.22 13.02
N ILE A 7 -3.58 4.27 14.02
CA ILE A 7 -4.93 4.84 13.87
C ILE A 7 -4.83 6.33 13.52
N CYS A 8 -4.02 7.11 14.25
CA CYS A 8 -3.84 8.54 13.99
C CYS A 8 -3.34 8.79 12.57
N PHE A 9 -2.30 8.07 12.12
CA PHE A 9 -1.78 8.22 10.77
C PHE A 9 -2.79 7.81 9.69
N LEU A 10 -3.55 6.73 9.93
CA LEU A 10 -4.60 6.30 9.00
C LEU A 10 -5.72 7.34 8.91
N THR A 11 -6.16 7.92 10.03
CA THR A 11 -7.17 8.98 10.04
C THR A 11 -6.69 10.22 9.31
N ILE A 12 -5.45 10.67 9.56
CA ILE A 12 -4.84 11.80 8.85
C ILE A 12 -4.77 11.50 7.35
N TYR A 13 -4.34 10.30 6.98
CA TYR A 13 -4.26 9.88 5.57
C TYR A 13 -5.64 9.94 4.91
N ILE A 14 -6.66 9.31 5.49
CA ILE A 14 -8.03 9.34 4.96
C ILE A 14 -8.53 10.78 4.83
N ALA A 15 -8.34 11.62 5.86
CA ALA A 15 -8.77 13.01 5.83
C ALA A 15 -8.03 13.85 4.76
N SER A 16 -6.76 13.52 4.47
CA SER A 16 -5.97 14.22 3.44
C SER A 16 -6.21 13.72 2.01
N ALA A 17 -6.54 12.43 1.87
CA ALA A 17 -6.71 11.76 0.57
C ALA A 17 -8.17 11.78 0.08
N THR A 18 -9.11 12.20 0.93
CA THR A 18 -10.55 12.24 0.62
C THR A 18 -11.15 13.57 1.07
N GLU A 19 -12.34 13.89 0.59
CA GLU A 19 -13.08 15.11 0.98
C GLU A 19 -13.72 15.01 2.39
N VAL A 20 -13.33 14.04 3.23
CA VAL A 20 -13.81 13.93 4.63
C VAL A 20 -13.46 15.18 5.46
N VAL A 21 -12.37 15.88 5.12
CA VAL A 21 -12.01 17.15 5.76
C VAL A 21 -13.09 18.22 5.58
N GLN A 22 -13.91 18.15 4.52
CA GLN A 22 -15.00 19.09 4.29
C GLN A 22 -16.09 19.02 5.36
N LEU A 23 -16.18 17.91 6.12
CA LEU A 23 -17.08 17.81 7.28
C LEU A 23 -16.77 18.87 8.35
N LEU A 24 -15.53 19.37 8.41
CA LEU A 24 -15.15 20.45 9.32
C LEU A 24 -15.80 21.79 8.96
N ARG A 25 -16.40 21.93 7.76
CA ARG A 25 -17.12 23.13 7.31
C ARG A 25 -18.61 23.10 7.67
N PHE A 26 -19.13 22.03 8.28
CA PHE A 26 -20.54 21.97 8.73
C PHE A 26 -20.98 23.12 9.66
N PRO A 27 -20.11 23.66 10.55
CA PRO A 27 -20.49 24.84 11.32
C PRO A 27 -20.90 26.03 10.46
N LEU A 28 -20.24 26.24 9.31
CA LEU A 28 -20.58 27.31 8.36
C LEU A 28 -21.95 27.08 7.73
N LEU A 29 -22.26 25.83 7.35
CA LEU A 29 -23.57 25.46 6.84
C LEU A 29 -24.70 25.74 7.85
N ILE A 30 -24.46 25.47 9.13
CA ILE A 30 -25.41 25.72 10.21
C ILE A 30 -25.61 27.22 10.41
N GLU A 31 -24.52 28.00 10.44
CA GLU A 31 -24.57 29.46 10.56
C GLU A 31 -25.37 30.07 9.41
N HIS A 32 -25.05 29.69 8.17
CA HIS A 32 -25.74 30.17 6.98
C HIS A 32 -27.22 29.77 6.94
N TYR A 33 -27.56 28.56 7.42
CA TYR A 33 -28.97 28.18 7.59
C TYR A 33 -29.73 29.14 8.51
N PHE A 34 -29.13 29.56 9.63
CA PHE A 34 -29.77 30.48 10.56
C PHE A 34 -29.92 31.90 9.99
N GLU A 35 -29.00 32.34 9.13
CA GLU A 35 -29.15 33.60 8.39
C GLU A 35 -30.39 33.57 7.48
N HIS A 36 -30.54 32.50 6.69
CA HIS A 36 -31.71 32.30 5.85
C HIS A 36 -32.99 32.13 6.65
N LYS A 37 -32.93 31.44 7.80
CA LYS A 37 -34.07 31.25 8.71
C LYS A 37 -34.54 32.56 9.33
N THR A 38 -33.62 33.50 9.56
CA THR A 38 -33.94 34.84 10.08
C THR A 38 -34.70 35.66 9.03
N LYS A 39 -34.30 35.54 7.75
CA LYS A 39 -34.99 36.20 6.61
C LYS A 39 -36.32 35.53 6.27
N ASN A 40 -36.38 34.19 6.35
CA ASN A 40 -37.56 33.39 6.07
C ASN A 40 -37.80 32.36 7.20
N PRO A 41 -38.63 32.71 8.20
CA PRO A 41 -38.91 31.83 9.34
C PRO A 41 -39.58 30.50 8.98
N GLN A 42 -40.20 30.38 7.80
CA GLN A 42 -40.84 29.14 7.34
C GLN A 42 -39.87 28.18 6.64
N LEU A 43 -38.65 28.63 6.33
CA LEU A 43 -37.66 27.83 5.60
C LEU A 43 -37.25 26.59 6.41
N SER A 44 -37.51 25.41 5.87
CA SER A 44 -37.03 24.15 6.43
C SER A 44 -35.57 23.89 6.07
N VAL A 45 -34.91 23.02 6.85
CA VAL A 45 -33.53 22.58 6.55
C VAL A 45 -33.45 21.91 5.18
N ILE A 46 -34.46 21.12 4.80
CA ILE A 46 -34.46 20.43 3.49
C ILE A 46 -34.60 21.44 2.35
N GLU A 47 -35.43 22.47 2.50
CA GLU A 47 -35.56 23.52 1.49
C GLU A 47 -34.28 24.33 1.36
N PHE A 48 -33.64 24.68 2.48
CA PHE A 48 -32.32 25.32 2.46
C PHE A 48 -31.29 24.47 1.72
N LEU A 49 -31.17 23.18 2.04
CA LEU A 49 -30.26 22.28 1.33
C LEU A 49 -30.61 22.17 -0.16
N LYS A 50 -31.89 22.23 -0.55
CA LYS A 50 -32.29 22.23 -1.96
C LYS A 50 -31.88 23.52 -2.67
N ILE A 51 -31.98 24.67 -2.01
CA ILE A 51 -31.57 25.94 -2.63
C ILE A 51 -30.09 25.85 -3.01
N HIS A 52 -29.23 25.43 -2.09
CA HIS A 52 -27.79 25.41 -2.35
C HIS A 52 -27.31 24.15 -3.13
N TYR A 53 -27.83 22.96 -2.86
CA TYR A 53 -27.28 21.69 -3.41
C TYR A 53 -28.10 21.03 -4.52
N ASN A 54 -29.23 21.62 -4.95
CA ASN A 54 -30.03 21.04 -6.03
C ASN A 54 -29.58 21.60 -7.39
N GLY A 55 -28.75 20.84 -8.09
CA GLY A 55 -28.22 21.24 -9.40
C GLY A 55 -26.97 22.10 -9.28
N ASP A 56 -26.60 22.76 -10.38
CA ASP A 56 -25.39 23.57 -10.47
C ASP A 56 -25.68 24.99 -9.98
N HIS A 57 -25.93 25.14 -8.67
CA HIS A 57 -26.26 26.43 -8.03
C HIS A 57 -25.22 27.48 -8.40
N LEU A 58 -23.94 27.12 -8.35
CA LEU A 58 -22.82 28.01 -8.68
C LEU A 58 -22.68 28.35 -10.17
N GLU A 59 -23.20 27.54 -11.11
CA GLU A 59 -23.18 27.87 -12.55
C GLU A 59 -24.43 28.63 -13.00
N ASN A 60 -25.57 28.40 -12.34
CA ASN A 60 -26.87 28.95 -12.75
C ASN A 60 -27.29 30.19 -11.94
N HIS A 61 -26.65 30.48 -10.81
CA HIS A 61 -26.79 31.75 -10.11
C HIS A 61 -25.74 32.75 -10.61
N PRO A 62 -26.13 33.92 -11.16
CA PRO A 62 -25.19 35.02 -11.34
C PRO A 62 -24.66 35.41 -9.96
N HIS A 63 -23.35 35.75 -9.85
CA HIS A 63 -22.72 36.25 -8.62
C HIS A 63 -23.65 37.18 -7.84
N ASP A 64 -24.36 36.61 -6.88
CA ASP A 64 -25.28 37.26 -5.97
C ASP A 64 -24.55 37.56 -4.67
N ASP A 65 -25.26 38.19 -3.74
CA ASP A 65 -24.67 38.73 -2.52
C ASP A 65 -24.09 37.63 -1.60
N ASP A 66 -24.49 36.36 -1.77
CA ASP A 66 -24.06 35.19 -0.99
C ASP A 66 -23.12 34.23 -1.74
N TYR A 67 -22.80 34.48 -3.02
CA TYR A 67 -21.94 33.62 -3.83
C TYR A 67 -20.62 33.22 -3.15
N ASP A 68 -19.93 34.19 -2.53
CA ASP A 68 -18.65 33.95 -1.84
C ASP A 68 -18.81 33.10 -0.57
N GLU A 69 -19.95 33.18 0.11
CA GLU A 69 -20.24 32.37 1.29
C GLU A 69 -20.68 30.95 0.89
N ASP A 70 -21.45 30.83 -0.19
CA ASP A 70 -21.87 29.56 -0.78
C ASP A 70 -20.68 28.69 -1.18
N GLN A 71 -19.63 29.29 -1.74
CA GLN A 71 -18.38 28.59 -2.08
C GLN A 71 -17.68 27.97 -0.86
N LYS A 72 -17.90 28.51 0.34
CA LYS A 72 -17.30 28.00 1.59
C LYS A 72 -18.10 26.85 2.18
N LEU A 73 -19.32 26.61 1.73
CA LEU A 73 -20.15 25.50 2.20
C LEU A 73 -19.48 24.14 1.92
N PRO A 74 -19.72 23.14 2.77
CA PRO A 74 -19.19 21.80 2.56
C PRO A 74 -19.68 21.26 1.21
N PHE A 75 -18.81 20.62 0.45
CA PHE A 75 -19.09 19.96 -0.82
C PHE A 75 -19.56 20.86 -1.97
N MET A 76 -19.46 22.19 -1.85
CA MET A 76 -19.71 23.10 -2.97
C MET A 76 -18.54 23.24 -3.93
N MET A 77 -17.34 23.38 -3.38
CA MET A 77 -16.12 23.34 -4.16
C MET A 77 -15.38 22.05 -3.88
N HIS A 78 -15.14 21.27 -4.92
CA HIS A 78 -14.29 20.09 -4.85
C HIS A 78 -12.83 20.51 -5.05
N THR A 79 -11.96 20.10 -4.14
CA THR A 79 -10.52 20.19 -4.41
C THR A 79 -10.15 19.05 -5.35
N ALA A 80 -9.07 19.20 -6.13
CA ALA A 80 -8.58 18.12 -6.97
C ALA A 80 -8.22 16.92 -6.09
N SER A 81 -9.17 16.00 -5.93
CA SER A 81 -9.01 14.80 -5.12
C SER A 81 -7.89 13.98 -5.73
N TYR A 82 -6.91 13.56 -4.92
CA TYR A 82 -5.81 12.74 -5.38
C TYR A 82 -6.35 11.40 -5.88
N TYR A 83 -6.37 11.20 -7.21
CA TYR A 83 -6.72 9.92 -7.81
C TYR A 83 -5.64 8.89 -7.49
N ALA A 84 -5.91 7.98 -6.56
CA ALA A 84 -5.06 6.82 -6.32
C ALA A 84 -5.42 5.71 -7.33
N ILE A 85 -4.65 5.59 -8.41
CA ILE A 85 -4.76 4.47 -9.35
C ILE A 85 -3.95 3.30 -8.79
N PHE A 86 -4.64 2.27 -8.29
CA PHE A 86 -3.98 1.03 -7.87
C PHE A 86 -3.80 0.12 -9.07
N VAL A 87 -2.58 0.06 -9.60
CA VAL A 87 -2.20 -0.95 -10.61
C VAL A 87 -1.81 -2.23 -9.88
N CYS A 88 -2.60 -3.29 -10.04
CA CYS A 88 -2.22 -4.60 -9.53
C CYS A 88 -1.07 -5.15 -10.39
N PRO A 89 0.12 -5.43 -9.83
CA PRO A 89 1.18 -6.04 -10.62
C PRO A 89 0.73 -7.44 -11.05
N PRO A 90 1.07 -7.89 -12.28
CA PRO A 90 0.80 -9.25 -12.70
C PRO A 90 1.50 -10.22 -11.74
N THR A 91 0.83 -11.33 -11.43
CA THR A 91 1.39 -12.42 -10.63
C THR A 91 2.65 -12.94 -11.32
N VAL A 92 3.81 -12.74 -10.70
CA VAL A 92 5.07 -13.33 -11.17
C VAL A 92 5.10 -14.78 -10.69
N GLU A 93 4.83 -15.71 -11.60
CA GLU A 93 5.09 -17.13 -11.35
C GLU A 93 6.60 -17.35 -11.44
N VAL A 94 7.24 -17.58 -10.29
CA VAL A 94 8.65 -17.98 -10.23
C VAL A 94 8.71 -19.47 -10.46
N GLU A 95 9.02 -19.87 -11.70
CA GLU A 95 9.27 -21.27 -12.02
C GLU A 95 10.65 -21.67 -11.45
N ILE A 96 10.64 -22.30 -10.27
CA ILE A 96 11.86 -22.85 -9.67
C ILE A 96 12.25 -24.09 -10.46
N HIS A 97 13.09 -23.92 -11.48
CA HIS A 97 13.68 -25.04 -12.18
C HIS A 97 14.68 -25.74 -11.26
N ASN A 98 14.24 -26.82 -10.61
CA ASN A 98 15.11 -27.75 -9.93
C ASN A 98 15.96 -28.49 -10.97
N SER A 99 17.00 -27.85 -11.49
CA SER A 99 18.04 -28.55 -12.23
C SER A 99 18.75 -29.45 -11.20
N SER A 100 18.38 -30.73 -11.17
CA SER A 100 19.17 -31.73 -10.49
C SER A 100 20.54 -31.72 -11.16
N ILE A 101 21.52 -31.10 -10.51
CA ILE A 101 22.91 -31.14 -10.95
C ILE A 101 23.29 -32.62 -10.96
N PRO A 102 23.69 -33.22 -12.10
CA PRO A 102 24.12 -34.60 -12.09
C PRO A 102 25.29 -34.72 -11.12
N ARG A 103 25.06 -35.42 -10.00
CA ARG A 103 26.10 -35.70 -9.02
C ARG A 103 27.15 -36.52 -9.75
N LYS A 104 28.29 -35.91 -10.08
CA LYS A 104 29.44 -36.62 -10.62
C LYS A 104 29.90 -37.59 -9.53
N ILE A 105 29.49 -38.85 -9.65
CA ILE A 105 29.97 -39.91 -8.76
C ILE A 105 31.44 -40.11 -9.15
N ASN A 106 32.34 -39.46 -8.44
CA ASN A 106 33.75 -39.78 -8.51
C ASN A 106 33.91 -41.14 -7.80
N THR A 107 33.71 -42.24 -8.52
CA THR A 107 34.17 -43.54 -8.05
C THR A 107 35.70 -43.48 -8.03
N THR A 108 36.28 -43.23 -6.87
CA THR A 108 37.70 -43.54 -6.68
C THR A 108 37.85 -45.04 -6.85
N PRO A 109 38.65 -45.53 -7.80
CA PRO A 109 38.89 -46.96 -7.90
C PRO A 109 39.50 -47.42 -6.58
N ILE A 110 38.79 -48.28 -5.85
CA ILE A 110 39.34 -48.95 -4.69
C ILE A 110 40.40 -49.90 -5.25
N ARG A 111 41.68 -49.60 -4.98
CA ARG A 111 42.77 -50.51 -5.33
C ARG A 111 42.54 -51.79 -4.55
N ASN A 112 42.40 -52.91 -5.26
CA ASN A 112 42.25 -54.20 -4.61
C ASN A 112 43.61 -54.63 -4.06
N ASP A 113 43.87 -54.32 -2.78
CA ASP A 113 45.10 -54.68 -2.09
C ASP A 113 45.15 -56.19 -1.72
N GLN A 114 44.21 -57.02 -2.21
CA GLN A 114 44.25 -58.47 -2.02
C GLN A 114 45.36 -59.19 -2.80
N PHE A 115 45.96 -58.52 -3.79
CA PHE A 115 47.11 -59.03 -4.54
C PHE A 115 48.34 -58.15 -4.28
N ILE A 116 48.79 -58.09 -3.03
CA ILE A 116 50.17 -57.69 -2.76
C ILE A 116 51.02 -58.91 -3.10
N ASP A 117 51.90 -58.78 -4.09
CA ASP A 117 52.86 -59.82 -4.45
C ASP A 117 53.70 -60.17 -3.20
N ASP A 118 53.72 -61.44 -2.79
CA ASP A 118 54.40 -61.91 -1.57
C ASP A 118 55.90 -61.54 -1.55
N THR A 119 56.47 -61.24 -2.72
CA THR A 119 57.81 -60.68 -2.91
C THR A 119 58.01 -59.36 -2.15
N PHE A 120 56.98 -58.52 -2.02
CA PHE A 120 57.07 -57.24 -1.31
C PHE A 120 57.22 -57.44 0.20
N LEU A 121 56.50 -58.40 0.80
CA LEU A 121 56.56 -58.66 2.24
C LEU A 121 57.95 -59.14 2.70
N ASN A 122 58.66 -59.89 1.85
CA ASN A 122 60.01 -60.39 2.13
C ASN A 122 61.11 -59.31 2.11
N SER A 123 60.78 -58.09 1.67
CA SER A 123 61.74 -56.98 1.53
C SER A 123 61.66 -55.94 2.64
N ILE A 124 60.58 -55.93 3.44
CA ILE A 124 60.31 -54.87 4.43
C ILE A 124 61.14 -55.02 5.71
N TRP A 125 61.47 -56.25 6.12
CA TRP A 125 62.12 -56.53 7.41
C TRP A 125 63.51 -57.17 7.26
N GLN A 126 64.29 -56.77 6.24
CA GLN A 126 65.68 -57.24 6.14
C GLN A 126 66.59 -56.37 7.02
N PRO A 127 67.47 -56.98 7.85
CA PRO A 127 68.47 -56.21 8.59
C PRO A 127 69.44 -55.51 7.63
N PRO A 128 70.11 -54.43 8.06
CA PRO A 128 71.11 -53.74 7.25
C PRO A 128 72.18 -54.72 6.77
N LYS A 129 72.38 -54.81 5.45
CA LYS A 129 73.48 -55.59 4.87
C LYS A 129 74.74 -54.74 5.01
N PHE A 130 75.68 -55.18 5.85
CA PHE A 130 77.00 -54.57 5.94
C PHE A 130 77.80 -54.85 4.66
N CYS A 131 78.52 -53.83 4.17
CA CYS A 131 79.36 -53.89 2.97
C CYS A 131 80.57 -54.80 3.15
#